data_AF-A0AA49Q281-F1
#
_entry.id   AF-A0AA49Q281-F1
#
_cell.length_a   1.000
_cell.length_b   1.000
_cell.length_c   1.000
_cell.angle_alpha   90.00
_cell.angle_beta   90.00
_cell.angle_gamma   90.00
#
_symmetry.space_group_name_H-M   'P 1'
#
loop_
_entity.id
_entity.type
_entity.pdbx_description
1 polymer ?
#
loop_
_entity_poly.entity_id
_entity_poly.type
_entity_poly.pdbx_seq_one_letter_code
_entity_poly.pdbx_strand_id
1 'polypeptide(L)'
;MKINEFLRKTRKYFNKAGIVVKLIPFFISLGISYLIVKNTKSIGNGTAVFIKDDFVLNFFTVILSLAIAVIALLYSNVENIRESLYKVFKDKEDHIVELEKKIVNIFKELKDDTLFIFFSLVGSWIIIVIREIPEINIIIFKMNKKEVCYMVEMSLVMLSLYALLDIIFTLFKLSDVSHEFSQRFLNNKDK
;
A
#
# COMPACT_ATOMS: atom_id res chain seq x y z
N MET A 1 -21.81 -8.11 2.57
CA MET A 1 -21.24 -9.39 3.05
C MET A 1 -20.53 -10.19 1.94
N LYS A 2 -21.12 -10.41 0.75
CA LYS A 2 -20.49 -11.19 -0.35
C LYS A 2 -19.20 -10.59 -0.96
N ILE A 3 -19.08 -9.26 -1.03
CA ILE A 3 -17.89 -8.59 -1.59
C ILE A 3 -16.67 -8.77 -0.66
N ASN A 4 -16.84 -8.57 0.65
CA ASN A 4 -15.76 -8.77 1.62
C ASN A 4 -15.27 -10.22 1.63
N GLU A 5 -16.15 -11.19 1.46
CA GLU A 5 -15.76 -12.61 1.43
C GLU A 5 -15.03 -13.00 0.14
N PHE A 6 -15.46 -12.47 -1.02
CA PHE A 6 -14.77 -12.64 -2.30
C PHE A 6 -13.37 -12.02 -2.26
N LEU A 7 -13.26 -10.78 -1.77
CA LEU A 7 -12.00 -10.05 -1.60
C LEU A 7 -11.07 -10.73 -0.58
N ARG A 8 -11.62 -11.31 0.50
CA ARG A 8 -10.85 -12.07 1.49
C ARG A 8 -10.30 -13.38 0.91
N LYS A 9 -11.07 -14.06 0.04
CA LYS A 9 -10.63 -15.27 -0.66
C LYS A 9 -9.52 -14.97 -1.68
N THR A 10 -9.71 -13.99 -2.57
CA THR A 10 -8.69 -13.62 -3.56
C THR A 10 -7.38 -13.19 -2.91
N ARG A 11 -7.45 -12.47 -1.78
CA ARG A 11 -6.27 -12.03 -1.03
C ARG A 11 -5.54 -13.16 -0.29
N LYS A 12 -6.24 -14.16 0.24
CA LYS A 12 -5.59 -15.33 0.88
C LYS A 12 -4.76 -16.15 -0.14
N TYR A 13 -5.18 -16.17 -1.40
CA TYR A 13 -4.39 -16.73 -2.51
C TYR A 13 -3.21 -15.82 -2.87
N PHE A 14 -3.39 -14.49 -2.87
CA PHE A 14 -2.33 -13.52 -3.16
C PHE A 14 -1.19 -13.53 -2.13
N ASN A 15 -1.49 -13.58 -0.82
CA ASN A 15 -0.49 -13.57 0.24
C ASN A 15 0.31 -14.88 0.36
N LYS A 16 -0.22 -15.99 -0.18
CA LYS A 16 0.47 -17.29 -0.21
C LYS A 16 1.28 -17.51 -1.49
N ALA A 17 1.02 -16.72 -2.53
CA ALA A 17 1.67 -16.87 -3.81
C ALA A 17 3.00 -16.09 -3.83
N GLY A 18 4.03 -16.71 -4.39
CA GLY A 18 5.39 -16.16 -4.44
C GLY A 18 5.50 -14.86 -5.24
N ILE A 19 6.76 -14.42 -5.44
CA ILE A 19 7.14 -13.17 -6.14
C ILE A 19 6.31 -12.91 -7.42
N VAL A 20 5.97 -13.97 -8.17
CA VAL A 20 5.18 -13.91 -9.41
C VAL A 20 3.84 -13.18 -9.24
N VAL A 21 3.12 -13.41 -8.15
CA VAL A 21 1.79 -12.81 -7.95
C VAL A 21 1.90 -11.35 -7.51
N LYS A 22 2.99 -10.97 -6.83
CA LYS A 22 3.31 -9.57 -6.52
C LYS A 22 3.70 -8.76 -7.75
N LEU A 23 4.15 -9.40 -8.83
CA LEU A 23 4.50 -8.74 -10.09
C LEU A 23 3.29 -8.47 -10.99
N ILE A 24 2.16 -9.17 -10.79
CA ILE A 24 0.96 -9.00 -11.63
C ILE A 24 0.43 -7.55 -11.59
N PRO A 25 0.24 -6.91 -10.42
CA PRO A 25 -0.19 -5.51 -10.36
C PRO A 25 0.77 -4.56 -11.08
N PHE A 26 2.08 -4.84 -11.04
CA PHE A 26 3.10 -4.06 -11.72
C PHE A 26 2.93 -4.10 -13.24
N PHE A 27 2.83 -5.30 -13.84
CA PHE A 27 2.64 -5.43 -15.29
C PHE A 27 1.29 -4.88 -15.76
N ILE A 28 0.23 -5.08 -14.97
CA ILE A 28 -1.09 -4.51 -15.27
C ILE A 28 -1.02 -2.97 -15.25
N SER A 29 -0.39 -2.40 -14.21
CA SER A 29 -0.22 -0.95 -14.07
C SER A 29 0.59 -0.37 -15.23
N LEU A 30 1.68 -1.01 -15.64
CA LEU A 30 2.45 -0.60 -16.81
C LEU A 30 1.64 -0.69 -18.11
N GLY A 31 0.90 -1.78 -18.33
CA GLY A 31 0.06 -1.95 -19.51
C GLY A 31 -1.04 -0.89 -19.62
N ILE A 32 -1.73 -0.61 -18.52
CA ILE A 32 -2.76 0.44 -18.44
C ILE A 32 -2.11 1.81 -18.68
N SER A 33 -0.98 2.09 -18.03
CA SER A 33 -0.27 3.37 -18.18
C SER A 33 0.19 3.61 -19.61
N TYR A 34 0.73 2.58 -20.27
CA TYR A 34 1.11 2.63 -21.68
C TYR A 34 -0.09 2.96 -22.58
N LEU A 35 -1.23 2.29 -22.39
CA LEU A 35 -2.44 2.55 -23.16
C LEU A 35 -2.96 3.98 -22.94
N ILE A 36 -2.92 4.47 -21.69
CA ILE A 36 -3.37 5.82 -21.34
C ILE A 36 -2.48 6.87 -22.00
N VAL A 37 -1.16 6.77 -21.86
CA VAL A 37 -0.21 7.75 -22.41
C VAL A 37 -0.30 7.80 -23.93
N LYS A 38 -0.35 6.62 -24.57
CA LYS A 38 -0.33 6.53 -26.04
C LYS A 38 -1.60 7.04 -26.69
N ASN A 39 -2.77 6.79 -26.08
CA ASN A 39 -4.06 7.14 -26.67
C ASN A 39 -4.54 8.53 -26.27
N THR A 40 -3.92 9.17 -25.28
CA THR A 40 -4.38 10.46 -24.75
C THR A 40 -3.37 11.56 -25.03
N LYS A 41 -3.65 12.40 -26.04
CA LYS A 41 -2.74 13.48 -26.47
C LYS A 41 -2.37 14.46 -25.34
N SER A 42 -3.30 14.76 -24.42
CA SER A 42 -3.01 15.66 -23.29
C SER A 42 -1.96 15.09 -22.33
N ILE A 43 -1.90 13.76 -22.22
CA ILE A 43 -0.93 13.06 -21.37
C ILE A 43 0.41 12.96 -22.08
N GLY A 44 0.43 12.53 -23.34
CA GLY A 44 1.68 12.44 -24.12
C GLY A 44 2.39 13.80 -24.28
N ASN A 45 1.62 14.90 -24.30
CA ASN A 45 2.16 16.26 -24.36
C ASN A 45 2.43 16.88 -22.99
N GLY A 46 2.14 16.19 -21.87
CA GLY A 46 2.35 16.72 -20.52
C GLY A 46 1.43 17.88 -20.13
N THR A 47 0.29 18.06 -20.81
CA THR A 47 -0.67 19.14 -20.50
C THR A 47 -1.75 18.73 -19.51
N ALA A 48 -1.89 17.42 -19.25
CA ALA A 48 -2.79 16.89 -18.25
C ALA A 48 -2.35 17.29 -16.83
N VAL A 49 -3.29 17.84 -16.04
CA VAL A 49 -3.02 18.37 -14.70
C VAL A 49 -2.45 17.32 -13.74
N PHE A 50 -2.92 16.08 -13.83
CA PHE A 50 -2.51 14.99 -12.94
C PHE A 50 -1.14 14.38 -13.27
N ILE A 51 -0.49 14.83 -14.35
CA ILE A 51 0.88 14.44 -14.75
C ILE A 51 1.88 15.56 -14.49
N LYS A 52 1.41 16.72 -14.01
CA LYS A 52 2.31 17.77 -13.54
C LYS A 52 3.05 17.30 -12.30
N ASP A 53 4.34 17.61 -12.24
CA ASP A 53 5.25 17.20 -11.16
C ASP A 53 4.71 17.59 -9.79
N ASP A 54 4.25 18.84 -9.65
CA ASP A 54 3.67 19.33 -8.39
C ASP A 54 2.50 18.47 -7.92
N PHE A 55 1.66 17.99 -8.84
CA PHE A 55 0.55 17.12 -8.50
C PHE A 55 1.05 15.74 -8.07
N VAL A 56 1.95 15.13 -8.85
CA VAL A 56 2.46 13.77 -8.59
C VAL A 56 3.22 13.72 -7.26
N LEU A 57 4.08 14.69 -7.00
CA LEU A 57 4.84 14.79 -5.74
C LEU A 57 3.94 15.06 -4.54
N ASN A 58 2.97 15.98 -4.67
CA ASN A 58 1.99 16.22 -3.61
C ASN A 58 1.14 14.98 -3.33
N PHE A 59 0.71 14.28 -4.38
CA PHE A 59 -0.07 13.07 -4.26
C PHE A 59 0.67 11.99 -3.46
N PHE A 60 1.93 11.69 -3.81
CA PHE A 60 2.73 10.74 -3.06
C PHE A 60 2.99 11.21 -1.62
N THR A 61 3.23 12.49 -1.39
CA THR A 61 3.44 13.05 -0.05
C THR A 61 2.20 12.90 0.85
N VAL A 62 1.01 13.19 0.30
CA VAL A 62 -0.26 13.03 1.02
C VAL A 62 -0.52 11.56 1.34
N ILE A 63 -0.35 10.65 0.37
CA ILE A 63 -0.54 9.22 0.60
C ILE A 63 0.45 8.68 1.62
N LEU A 64 1.72 9.08 1.54
CA LEU A 64 2.75 8.66 2.49
C LEU A 64 2.42 9.17 3.90
N SER A 65 2.00 10.43 4.03
CA SER A 65 1.59 11.00 5.31
C SER A 65 0.40 10.25 5.91
N LEU A 66 -0.59 9.88 5.07
CA LEU A 66 -1.71 9.05 5.48
C LEU A 66 -1.26 7.66 5.94
N ALA A 67 -0.37 7.00 5.19
CA ALA A 67 0.19 5.70 5.55
C ALA A 67 0.92 5.73 6.91
N ILE A 68 1.74 6.77 7.15
CA ILE A 68 2.43 6.97 8.43
C ILE A 68 1.43 7.20 9.56
N ALA A 69 0.43 8.06 9.35
CA ALA A 69 -0.61 8.33 10.34
C ALA A 69 -1.39 7.05 10.70
N VAL A 70 -1.67 6.21 9.71
CA VAL A 70 -2.29 4.90 9.90
C VAL A 70 -1.40 3.99 10.75
N ILE A 71 -0.10 3.87 10.46
CA ILE A 71 0.82 3.07 11.27
C ILE A 71 0.88 3.58 12.72
N ALA A 72 0.96 4.89 12.91
CA ALA A 72 1.01 5.52 14.23
C ALA A 72 -0.26 5.22 15.05
N LEU A 73 -1.44 5.35 14.43
CA LEU A 73 -2.72 5.01 15.04
C LEU A 73 -2.76 3.53 15.46
N LEU A 74 -2.20 2.65 14.64
CA LEU A 74 -2.17 1.23 14.95
C LEU A 74 -1.21 0.90 16.09
N TYR A 75 -0.06 1.55 16.14
CA TYR A 75 0.87 1.42 17.25
C TYR A 75 0.21 1.80 18.58
N SER A 76 -0.49 2.94 18.60
CA SER A 76 -1.25 3.38 19.77
C SER A 76 -2.32 2.38 20.19
N ASN A 77 -3.08 1.81 19.23
CA ASN A 77 -4.14 0.86 19.54
C ASN A 77 -3.60 -0.48 20.04
N VAL A 78 -2.50 -0.95 19.46
CA VAL A 78 -1.86 -2.21 19.88
C VAL A 78 -1.30 -2.10 21.30
N GLU A 79 -0.66 -0.99 21.64
CA GLU A 79 -0.13 -0.81 23.00
C GLU A 79 -1.26 -0.83 24.03
N ASN A 80 -2.38 -0.17 23.75
CA ASN A 80 -3.58 -0.21 24.60
C ASN A 80 -4.13 -1.64 24.79
N ILE A 81 -4.14 -2.45 23.72
CA ILE A 81 -4.56 -3.86 23.77
C ILE A 81 -3.58 -4.68 24.62
N ARG A 82 -2.27 -4.46 24.44
CA ARG A 82 -1.19 -5.15 25.15
C ARG A 82 -1.21 -4.85 26.65
N GLU A 83 -1.35 -3.58 27.03
CA GLU A 83 -1.50 -3.18 28.43
C GLU A 83 -2.73 -3.81 29.09
N SER A 84 -3.85 -3.85 28.36
CA SER A 84 -5.09 -4.46 28.84
C SER A 84 -4.95 -5.97 29.05
N LEU A 85 -4.17 -6.64 28.19
CA LEU A 85 -3.86 -8.07 28.28
C LEU A 85 -3.03 -8.43 29.50
N TYR A 86 -1.91 -7.73 29.71
CA TYR A 86 -1.02 -8.00 30.86
C TYR A 86 -1.72 -7.79 32.21
N LYS A 87 -2.71 -6.89 32.26
CA LYS A 87 -3.51 -6.66 33.47
C LYS A 87 -4.45 -7.82 33.79
N VAL A 88 -4.91 -8.59 32.80
CA VAL A 88 -5.99 -9.59 32.98
C VAL A 88 -5.49 -11.03 32.89
N PHE A 89 -4.49 -11.32 32.08
CA PHE A 89 -4.00 -12.68 31.86
C PHE A 89 -2.55 -12.84 32.31
N LYS A 90 -2.30 -12.71 33.62
CA LYS A 90 -0.96 -12.99 34.18
C LYS A 90 -0.45 -14.42 33.88
N ASP A 91 -1.34 -15.39 33.66
CA ASP A 91 -0.99 -16.82 33.59
C ASP A 91 -1.36 -17.52 32.26
N LYS A 92 -1.78 -16.81 31.19
CA LYS A 92 -2.11 -17.42 29.87
C LYS A 92 -1.20 -16.90 28.75
N GLU A 93 0.08 -17.21 28.86
CA GLU A 93 1.15 -16.72 28.00
C GLU A 93 0.98 -17.13 26.52
N ASP A 94 0.52 -18.35 26.24
CA ASP A 94 0.42 -18.88 24.87
C ASP A 94 -0.54 -18.10 23.95
N HIS A 95 -1.67 -17.62 24.48
CA HIS A 95 -2.64 -16.85 23.69
C HIS A 95 -2.16 -15.42 23.40
N ILE A 96 -1.38 -14.84 24.32
CA ILE A 96 -0.77 -13.52 24.15
C ILE A 96 0.27 -13.58 23.02
N VAL A 97 1.09 -14.64 23.01
CA VAL A 97 2.12 -14.85 21.97
C VAL A 97 1.51 -15.02 20.58
N GLU A 98 0.40 -15.74 20.43
CA GLU A 98 -0.28 -15.88 19.12
C GLU A 98 -0.83 -14.54 18.61
N LEU A 99 -1.37 -13.71 19.51
CA LEU A 99 -1.90 -12.40 19.17
C LEU A 99 -0.78 -11.43 18.77
N GLU A 100 0.29 -11.38 19.56
CA GLU A 100 1.47 -10.57 19.25
C GLU A 100 2.03 -10.95 17.87
N LYS A 101 2.10 -12.24 17.53
CA LYS A 101 2.52 -12.68 16.19
C LYS A 101 1.60 -12.16 15.08
N LYS A 102 0.28 -12.17 15.26
CA LYS A 102 -0.68 -11.63 14.27
C LYS A 102 -0.49 -10.13 14.09
N ILE A 103 -0.32 -9.40 15.19
CA ILE A 103 -0.11 -7.96 15.20
C ILE A 103 1.23 -7.59 14.52
N VAL A 104 2.31 -8.29 14.85
CA VAL A 104 3.63 -8.10 14.22
C VAL A 104 3.56 -8.33 12.71
N ASN A 105 2.82 -9.35 12.26
CA ASN A 105 2.62 -9.59 10.83
C ASN A 105 1.85 -8.44 10.17
N ILE A 106 0.82 -7.89 10.83
CA ILE A 106 0.07 -6.74 10.33
C ILE A 106 0.96 -5.50 10.20
N PHE A 107 1.79 -5.20 11.22
CA PHE A 107 2.75 -4.10 11.13
C PHE A 107 3.77 -4.30 10.01
N LYS A 108 4.21 -5.53 9.80
CA LYS A 108 5.12 -5.86 8.70
C LYS A 108 4.47 -5.57 7.35
N GLU A 109 3.24 -6.03 7.12
CA GLU A 109 2.48 -5.74 5.88
C GLU A 109 2.39 -4.22 5.64
N LEU A 110 1.98 -3.45 6.66
CA LEU A 110 1.83 -1.99 6.56
C LEU A 110 3.14 -1.27 6.32
N LYS A 111 4.22 -1.71 6.98
CA LYS A 111 5.56 -1.16 6.79
C LYS A 111 6.03 -1.38 5.36
N ASP A 112 5.85 -2.58 4.82
CA ASP A 112 6.25 -2.91 3.46
C ASP A 112 5.49 -2.04 2.44
N ASP A 113 4.18 -1.86 2.61
CA ASP A 113 3.35 -0.99 1.76
C ASP A 113 3.75 0.49 1.86
N THR A 114 4.06 0.96 3.07
CA THR A 114 4.50 2.35 3.31
C THR A 114 5.87 2.62 2.70
N LEU A 115 6.81 1.67 2.86
CA LEU A 115 8.12 1.76 2.21
C LEU A 115 8.00 1.74 0.70
N PHE A 116 7.08 0.96 0.14
CA PHE A 116 6.81 0.97 -1.30
C PHE A 116 6.34 2.35 -1.79
N ILE A 117 5.44 3.00 -1.06
CA ILE A 117 4.98 4.36 -1.38
C ILE A 117 6.15 5.36 -1.28
N PHE A 118 6.99 5.24 -0.25
CA PHE A 118 8.20 6.05 -0.11
C PHE A 118 9.18 5.87 -1.28
N PHE A 119 9.47 4.63 -1.68
CA PHE A 119 10.32 4.37 -2.83
C PHE A 119 9.68 4.83 -4.15
N SER A 120 8.36 4.81 -4.26
CA SER A 120 7.63 5.37 -5.41
C SER A 120 7.80 6.90 -5.48
N LEU A 121 7.75 7.59 -4.33
CA LEU A 121 8.05 9.02 -4.25
C LEU A 121 9.49 9.32 -4.70
N VAL A 122 10.47 8.60 -4.16
CA VAL A 122 11.89 8.78 -4.56
C VAL A 122 12.09 8.45 -6.03
N GLY A 123 11.46 7.39 -6.54
CA GLY A 123 11.48 7.03 -7.94
C GLY A 123 10.88 8.12 -8.84
N SER A 124 9.77 8.73 -8.42
CA SER A 124 9.17 9.85 -9.14
C SER A 124 10.11 11.06 -9.21
N TRP A 125 10.79 11.39 -8.10
CA TRP A 125 11.82 12.44 -8.09
C TRP A 125 12.93 12.16 -9.10
N ILE A 126 13.44 10.93 -9.14
CA ILE A 126 14.47 10.53 -10.10
C ILE A 126 13.94 10.63 -11.54
N ILE A 127 12.70 10.22 -11.80
CA ILE A 127 12.10 10.29 -13.15
C ILE A 127 11.96 11.75 -13.62
N ILE A 128 11.51 12.65 -12.74
CA ILE A 128 11.42 14.08 -13.02
C ILE A 128 12.80 14.61 -13.42
N VAL A 129 13.84 14.29 -12.64
CA VAL A 129 15.23 14.69 -12.95
C VAL A 129 15.70 14.12 -14.30
N ILE A 130 15.50 12.83 -14.55
CA ILE A 130 15.89 12.18 -15.82
C ILE A 130 15.18 12.82 -17.03
N ARG A 131 13.91 13.21 -16.85
CA ARG A 131 13.11 13.82 -17.91
C ARG A 131 13.67 15.16 -18.35
N GLU A 132 14.22 15.95 -17.42
CA GLU A 132 14.78 17.29 -17.69
C GLU A 132 16.23 17.25 -18.22
N ILE A 133 17.00 16.18 -17.99
CA ILE A 133 18.39 16.05 -18.49
C ILE A 133 18.40 15.85 -20.01
N PRO A 134 18.92 16.78 -20.83
CA PRO A 134 18.85 16.69 -22.29
C PRO A 134 19.75 15.60 -22.90
N GLU A 135 20.84 15.23 -22.23
CA GLU A 135 21.83 14.24 -22.71
C GLU A 135 21.28 12.82 -22.74
N ILE A 136 20.23 12.55 -21.95
CA ILE A 136 19.58 11.25 -21.91
C ILE A 136 18.55 11.18 -23.02
N ASN A 137 18.77 10.31 -24.01
CA ASN A 137 17.81 9.98 -25.06
C ASN A 137 17.31 8.55 -24.86
N ILE A 138 16.05 8.42 -24.45
CA ILE A 138 15.37 7.14 -24.25
C ILE A 138 14.25 7.04 -25.26
N ILE A 139 14.26 5.96 -26.05
CA ILE A 139 13.18 5.61 -26.98
C ILE A 139 12.81 4.15 -26.71
N ILE A 140 11.60 3.92 -26.21
CA ILE A 140 11.09 2.58 -25.90
C ILE A 140 9.68 2.47 -26.48
N PHE A 141 9.36 1.39 -27.18
CA PHE A 141 8.02 1.15 -27.78
C PHE A 141 7.48 2.30 -28.66
N LYS A 142 8.36 3.01 -29.37
CA LYS A 142 8.05 4.22 -30.16
C LYS A 142 7.54 5.42 -29.34
N MET A 143 7.75 5.39 -28.03
CA MET A 143 7.54 6.54 -27.17
C MET A 143 8.84 7.33 -27.05
N ASN A 144 8.71 8.65 -27.06
CA ASN A 144 9.81 9.55 -26.73
C ASN A 144 10.11 9.51 -25.21
N LYS A 145 11.22 10.11 -24.79
CA LYS A 145 11.63 10.13 -23.38
C LYS A 145 10.52 10.63 -22.44
N LYS A 146 9.83 11.72 -22.79
CA LYS A 146 8.78 12.31 -21.94
C LYS A 146 7.62 11.34 -21.77
N GLU A 147 7.16 10.72 -22.85
CA GLU A 147 6.10 9.72 -22.82
C GLU A 147 6.48 8.50 -21.97
N VAL A 148 7.74 8.04 -22.04
CA VAL A 148 8.24 6.95 -21.18
C VAL A 148 8.23 7.39 -19.70
N CYS A 149 8.73 8.59 -19.39
CA CYS A 149 8.69 9.12 -18.02
C CYS A 149 7.26 9.20 -17.48
N TYR A 150 6.32 9.75 -18.26
CA TYR A 150 4.91 9.84 -17.89
C TYR A 150 4.25 8.47 -17.71
N MET A 151 4.62 7.48 -18.54
CA MET A 151 4.13 6.11 -18.39
C MET A 151 4.58 5.51 -17.06
N VAL A 152 5.84 5.69 -16.68
CA VAL A 152 6.36 5.17 -15.42
C VAL A 152 5.76 5.92 -14.23
N GLU A 153 5.65 7.25 -14.27
CA GLU A 153 5.01 8.05 -13.22
C GLU A 153 3.55 7.64 -13.00
N MET A 154 2.77 7.50 -14.07
CA MET A 154 1.39 7.01 -13.98
C MET A 154 1.32 5.61 -13.37
N SER A 155 2.28 4.74 -13.70
CA SER A 155 2.34 3.40 -13.13
C SER A 155 2.62 3.44 -11.62
N LEU A 156 3.55 4.28 -11.18
CA LEU A 156 3.87 4.49 -9.76
C LEU A 156 2.67 5.06 -9.00
N VAL A 157 1.94 6.00 -9.59
CA VAL A 157 0.71 6.57 -9.01
C VAL A 157 -0.34 5.47 -8.81
N MET A 158 -0.61 4.65 -9.83
CA MET A 158 -1.57 3.54 -9.71
C MET A 158 -1.14 2.50 -8.67
N LEU A 159 0.15 2.15 -8.63
CA LEU A 159 0.66 1.19 -7.65
C LEU A 159 0.60 1.74 -6.22
N SER A 160 0.81 3.04 -6.04
CA SER A 160 0.68 3.67 -4.71
C SER A 160 -0.77 3.75 -4.25
N LEU A 161 -1.74 3.93 -5.16
CA LEU A 161 -3.16 3.75 -4.83
C LEU A 161 -3.47 2.32 -4.40
N TYR A 162 -2.89 1.34 -5.10
CA TYR A 162 -3.05 -0.07 -4.74
C TYR A 162 -2.48 -0.36 -3.34
N ALA A 163 -1.26 0.12 -3.04
CA ALA A 163 -0.66 0.01 -1.71
C ALA A 163 -1.50 0.72 -0.63
N LEU A 164 -2.07 1.89 -0.93
CA LEU A 164 -2.98 2.57 0.00
C LEU A 164 -4.24 1.77 0.29
N LEU A 165 -4.86 1.17 -0.74
CA LEU A 165 -5.98 0.26 -0.55
C LEU A 165 -5.57 -0.92 0.33
N ASP A 166 -4.37 -1.47 0.11
CA ASP A 166 -3.86 -2.57 0.91
C ASP A 166 -3.70 -2.19 2.40
N ILE A 167 -3.15 -1.01 2.67
CA ILE A 167 -3.07 -0.40 4.00
C ILE A 167 -4.46 -0.28 4.66
N ILE A 168 -5.44 0.30 3.95
CA ILE A 168 -6.82 0.47 4.45
C ILE A 168 -7.46 -0.88 4.80
N PHE A 169 -7.25 -1.90 3.97
CA PHE A 169 -7.79 -3.22 4.29
C PHE A 169 -7.04 -3.90 5.44
N THR A 170 -5.74 -3.69 5.56
CA THR A 170 -4.95 -4.24 6.67
C THR A 170 -5.33 -3.58 8.00
N LEU A 171 -5.72 -2.31 7.98
CA LEU A 171 -6.40 -1.65 9.09
C LEU A 171 -7.69 -2.38 9.52
N PHE A 172 -8.56 -2.71 8.57
CA PHE A 172 -9.78 -3.46 8.87
C PHE A 172 -9.49 -4.85 9.45
N LYS A 173 -8.44 -5.55 8.98
CA LYS A 173 -8.01 -6.82 9.59
C LYS A 173 -7.64 -6.64 11.06
N LEU A 174 -6.94 -5.57 11.43
CA LEU A 174 -6.59 -5.32 12.82
C LEU A 174 -7.83 -5.05 13.67
N SER A 175 -8.77 -4.25 13.15
CA SER A 175 -10.05 -3.99 13.81
C SER A 175 -10.80 -5.30 14.10
N ASP A 176 -10.86 -6.21 13.12
CA ASP A 176 -11.48 -7.52 13.28
C ASP A 176 -10.78 -8.37 14.36
N VAL A 177 -9.43 -8.40 14.36
CA VAL A 177 -8.64 -9.11 15.39
C VAL A 177 -8.89 -8.51 16.78
N SER A 178 -8.97 -7.18 16.88
CA SER A 178 -9.28 -6.49 18.14
C SER A 178 -10.71 -6.78 18.63
N HIS A 179 -11.67 -6.92 17.72
CA HIS A 179 -13.06 -7.23 18.07
C HIS A 179 -13.24 -8.70 18.48
N GLU A 180 -12.64 -9.64 17.74
CA GLU A 180 -12.60 -11.07 18.12
C GLU A 180 -11.97 -11.22 19.52
N PHE A 181 -10.94 -10.43 19.80
CA PHE A 181 -10.30 -10.37 21.09
C PHE A 181 -11.26 -9.88 22.20
N SER A 182 -11.94 -8.75 22.00
CA SER A 182 -12.90 -8.19 22.96
C SER A 182 -14.06 -9.15 23.27
N GLN A 183 -14.56 -9.88 22.26
CA GLN A 183 -15.62 -10.87 22.47
C GLN A 183 -15.15 -12.10 23.27
N ARG A 184 -13.93 -12.61 23.00
CA ARG A 184 -13.36 -13.70 23.80
C ARG A 184 -13.10 -13.29 25.24
N PHE A 185 -12.78 -12.02 25.47
CA PHE A 185 -12.61 -11.44 26.80
C PHE A 185 -13.92 -11.44 27.59
N LEU A 186 -15.02 -10.97 26.99
CA LEU A 186 -16.34 -10.96 27.63
C LEU A 186 -16.80 -12.38 27.98
N ASN A 187 -16.69 -13.32 27.05
CA ASN A 187 -17.11 -14.70 27.27
C ASN A 187 -16.27 -15.46 28.33
N ASN A 188 -15.07 -14.99 28.68
CA ASN A 188 -14.24 -15.57 29.75
C ASN A 188 -14.48 -14.93 31.13
N LYS A 189 -15.18 -13.79 31.23
CA LYS A 189 -15.56 -13.21 32.52
C LYS A 189 -16.79 -13.90 33.14
N ASP A 190 -17.58 -14.58 32.32
CA ASP A 190 -18.80 -15.29 32.74
C ASP A 190 -18.53 -16.77 33.13
N LYS A 191 -17.26 -17.18 33.21
CA LYS A 191 -16.81 -18.49 33.69
C LYS A 191 -15.88 -18.34 34.89
#